data_AF-A0A1H9KPN1-F1
#
_entry.id   AF-A0A1H9KPN1-F1
#
_cell.length_a   1.000
_cell.length_b   1.000
_cell.length_c   1.000
_cell.angle_alpha   90.00
_cell.angle_beta   90.00
_cell.angle_gamma   90.00
#
_symmetry.space_group_name_H-M   'P 1'
#
loop_
_entity.id
_entity.type
_entity.pdbx_description
1 polymer ?
#
loop_
_entity_poly.entity_id
_entity_poly.type
_entity_poly.pdbx_seq_one_letter_code
_entity_poly.pdbx_strand_id
1 'polypeptide(L)'
;MEIYLAGDYSLVLPDDLQDELLAVQDKHSPEDPIETSIRNFLDDHSPDYVCTKMLFKEALGHIGYENPSAWECNVISEIMDHKMTDYKKISSHRFKEYGTQRAWKRVNEPVFRDIPIGMESEIPFLTKT
;
A
#
# COMPACT_ATOMS: atom_id res chain seq x y z
N MET A 1 -51.80 9.17 -1.40
CA MET A 1 -51.59 9.18 0.05
C MET A 1 -50.08 9.28 0.23
N GLU A 2 -49.61 10.43 0.71
CA GLU A 2 -48.19 10.72 0.73
C GLU A 2 -47.59 10.20 2.04
N ILE A 3 -46.90 9.07 1.90
CA ILE A 3 -46.30 8.27 2.97
C ILE A 3 -45.45 9.13 3.93
N TYR A 4 -44.85 10.21 3.41
CA TYR A 4 -44.00 11.12 4.17
C TYR A 4 -44.76 12.09 5.11
N LEU A 5 -46.09 12.19 5.04
CA LEU A 5 -46.88 13.04 5.95
C LEU A 5 -47.36 12.30 7.21
N ALA A 6 -47.25 10.97 7.24
CA ALA A 6 -47.78 10.14 8.32
C ALA A 6 -46.91 10.13 9.60
N GLY A 7 -45.66 10.60 9.53
CA GLY A 7 -44.72 10.64 10.66
C GLY A 7 -44.23 9.28 11.18
N ASP A 8 -44.79 8.18 10.66
CA ASP A 8 -44.52 6.81 11.11
C ASP A 8 -43.44 6.12 10.25
N TYR A 9 -42.38 6.85 9.93
CA TYR A 9 -41.27 6.36 9.12
C TYR A 9 -39.94 6.94 9.62
N SER A 10 -38.90 6.13 9.59
CA SER A 10 -37.53 6.57 9.88
C SER A 10 -36.83 6.93 8.58
N LEU A 11 -36.13 8.07 8.55
CA LEU A 11 -35.24 8.47 7.46
C LEU A 11 -33.81 7.89 7.61
N VAL A 12 -33.58 7.12 8.67
CA VAL A 12 -32.31 6.40 8.88
C VAL A 12 -32.35 5.10 8.09
N LEU A 13 -31.24 4.76 7.45
CA LEU A 13 -31.10 3.47 6.77
C LEU A 13 -31.27 2.34 7.79
N PRO A 14 -31.92 1.22 7.43
CA PRO A 14 -31.90 0.00 8.23
C PRO A 14 -30.47 -0.46 8.50
N ASP A 15 -30.23 -1.14 9.63
CA ASP A 15 -28.89 -1.55 10.06
C ASP A 15 -28.17 -2.38 8.98
N ASP A 16 -28.86 -3.31 8.32
CA ASP A 16 -28.31 -4.13 7.22
C ASP A 16 -27.77 -3.27 6.06
N LEU A 17 -28.49 -2.18 5.72
CA LEU A 17 -28.11 -1.25 4.66
C LEU A 17 -26.98 -0.32 5.09
N GLN A 18 -26.86 -0.02 6.38
CA GLN A 18 -25.73 0.75 6.91
C GLN A 18 -24.43 -0.05 6.82
N ASP A 19 -24.47 -1.34 7.14
CA ASP A 19 -23.31 -2.23 7.02
C ASP A 19 -22.87 -2.38 5.55
N GLU A 20 -23.82 -2.55 4.63
CA GLU A 20 -23.53 -2.55 3.19
C GLU A 20 -22.93 -1.23 2.72
N LEU A 21 -23.48 -0.10 3.17
CA LEU A 21 -22.98 1.23 2.83
C LEU A 21 -21.54 1.42 3.32
N LEU A 22 -21.23 1.02 4.55
CA LEU A 22 -19.88 1.08 5.11
C LEU A 22 -18.90 0.22 4.31
N ALA A 23 -19.29 -1.00 3.95
CA ALA A 23 -18.47 -1.90 3.14
C ALA A 23 -18.22 -1.36 1.72
N VAL A 24 -19.21 -0.67 1.13
CA VAL A 24 -19.06 0.00 -0.17
C VAL A 24 -18.17 1.23 -0.03
N GLN A 25 -18.35 2.02 1.03
CA GLN A 25 -17.54 3.21 1.29
C GLN A 25 -16.06 2.85 1.47
N ASP A 26 -15.74 1.78 2.19
CA ASP A 26 -14.38 1.29 2.36
C ASP A 26 -13.73 0.88 1.03
N LYS A 27 -14.47 0.16 0.17
CA LYS A 27 -14.00 -0.24 -1.17
C LYS A 27 -13.76 0.93 -2.13
N HIS A 28 -14.47 2.03 -1.92
CA HIS A 28 -14.36 3.24 -2.74
C HIS A 28 -13.61 4.37 -2.04
N SER A 29 -12.96 4.09 -0.91
CA SER A 29 -12.04 5.04 -0.31
C SER A 29 -10.92 5.34 -1.32
N PRO A 30 -10.57 6.61 -1.55
CA PRO A 30 -9.43 6.94 -2.39
C PRO A 30 -8.18 6.26 -1.80
N GLU A 31 -7.34 5.70 -2.68
CA GLU A 31 -6.06 5.13 -2.26
C GLU A 31 -5.22 6.20 -1.55
N ASP A 32 -4.57 5.81 -0.46
CA ASP A 32 -3.68 6.70 0.28
C ASP A 32 -2.45 7.01 -0.60
N PRO A 33 -2.17 8.30 -0.91
CA PRO A 33 -1.00 8.68 -1.70
C PRO A 33 0.33 8.15 -1.13
N ILE A 34 0.43 8.01 0.20
CA ILE A 34 1.61 7.48 0.90
C ILE A 34 1.73 5.97 0.64
N GLU A 35 0.61 5.24 0.72
CA GLU A 35 0.56 3.80 0.44
C GLU A 35 0.99 3.52 -1.00
N THR A 36 0.45 4.26 -1.96
CA THR A 36 0.79 4.13 -3.38
C THR A 36 2.25 4.46 -3.65
N SER A 37 2.80 5.50 -3.02
CA SER A 37 4.20 5.87 -3.17
C SER A 37 5.15 4.79 -2.62
N ILE A 38 4.83 4.24 -1.44
CA ILE A 38 5.59 3.13 -0.85
C ILE A 38 5.51 1.88 -1.73
N ARG A 39 4.32 1.53 -2.24
CA ARG A 39 4.15 0.38 -3.13
C ARG A 39 5.02 0.50 -4.38
N ASN A 40 4.94 1.62 -5.08
CA ASN A 40 5.71 1.87 -6.29
C ASN A 40 7.22 1.74 -6.02
N PHE A 41 7.70 2.31 -4.91
CA PHE A 41 9.11 2.19 -4.53
C PHE A 41 9.54 0.73 -4.29
N LEU A 42 8.71 -0.05 -3.58
CA LEU A 42 8.99 -1.45 -3.28
C LEU A 42 8.97 -2.34 -4.54
N ASP A 43 8.11 -2.03 -5.50
CA ASP A 43 8.01 -2.73 -6.78
C ASP A 43 9.22 -2.42 -7.67
N ASP A 44 9.60 -1.13 -7.78
CA ASP A 44 10.69 -0.67 -8.64
C ASP A 44 12.07 -1.16 -8.16
N HIS A 45 12.33 -1.12 -6.85
CA HIS A 45 13.65 -1.41 -6.29
C HIS A 45 13.77 -2.84 -5.73
N SER A 46 12.63 -3.47 -5.39
CA SER A 46 12.57 -4.82 -4.78
C SER A 46 13.63 -5.08 -3.69
N PRO A 47 13.76 -4.22 -2.67
CA PRO A 47 14.79 -4.37 -1.64
C PRO A 47 14.54 -5.58 -0.72
N ASP A 48 15.60 -6.30 -0.34
CA ASP A 48 15.52 -7.42 0.61
C ASP A 48 15.11 -6.98 2.02
N TYR A 49 15.56 -5.78 2.42
CA TYR A 49 15.32 -5.20 3.73
C TYR A 49 14.87 -3.75 3.60
N VAL A 50 13.85 -3.39 4.36
CA VAL A 50 13.23 -2.06 4.32
C VAL A 50 13.14 -1.51 5.73
N CYS A 51 13.39 -0.22 5.93
CA CYS A 51 13.12 0.46 7.18
C CYS A 51 12.34 1.76 6.97
N THR A 52 11.72 2.24 8.04
CA THR A 52 10.89 3.45 8.02
C THR A 52 11.62 4.68 7.48
N LYS A 53 12.90 4.86 7.84
CA LYS A 53 13.71 5.99 7.36
C LYS A 53 14.03 5.91 5.87
N MET A 54 14.24 4.70 5.36
CA MET A 54 14.46 4.46 3.94
C MET A 54 13.20 4.82 3.15
N LEU A 55 12.03 4.32 3.57
CA LEU A 55 10.75 4.65 2.93
C LEU A 55 10.43 6.14 3.00
N PHE A 56 10.70 6.77 4.14
CA PHE A 56 10.49 8.21 4.28
C PHE A 56 11.34 9.02 3.29
N LYS A 57 12.62 8.70 3.15
CA LYS A 57 13.53 9.45 2.28
C LYS A 57 13.36 9.10 0.80
N GLU A 58 13.30 7.80 0.49
CA GLU A 58 13.36 7.31 -0.89
C GLU A 58 11.96 7.18 -1.51
N ALA A 59 10.97 6.67 -0.78
CA ALA A 59 9.63 6.45 -1.34
C ALA A 59 8.77 7.72 -1.35
N LEU A 60 8.87 8.56 -0.31
CA LEU A 60 8.09 9.80 -0.19
C LEU A 60 8.83 11.04 -0.72
N GLY A 61 10.08 10.89 -1.16
CA GLY A 61 10.85 11.98 -1.77
C GLY A 61 11.23 13.12 -0.83
N HIS A 62 11.25 12.88 0.49
CA HIS A 62 11.69 13.89 1.46
C HIS A 62 13.18 14.21 1.30
N ILE A 63 13.52 15.48 1.49
CA ILE A 63 14.88 16.00 1.35
C ILE A 63 15.75 15.35 2.44
N GLY A 64 16.94 14.85 2.07
CA GLY A 64 17.76 13.95 2.89
C GLY A 64 18.27 14.46 4.25
N TYR A 65 17.89 15.66 4.69
CA TYR A 65 18.21 16.22 6.01
C TYR A 65 17.04 16.19 6.99
N GLU A 66 15.83 15.85 6.55
CA GLU A 66 14.66 15.75 7.42
C GLU A 66 14.63 14.38 8.09
N ASN A 67 14.54 14.39 9.42
CA ASN A 67 14.23 13.19 10.17
C ASN A 67 12.71 12.99 10.18
N PRO A 68 12.21 11.77 9.94
CA PRO A 68 10.79 11.51 9.96
C PRO A 68 10.21 11.83 11.33
N SER A 69 9.04 12.50 11.34
CA SER A 69 8.24 12.69 12.53
C SER A 69 7.81 11.34 13.10
N ALA A 70 7.55 11.29 14.41
CA ALA A 70 7.02 10.09 15.07
C ALA A 70 5.67 9.65 14.48
N TRP A 71 4.84 10.61 14.07
CA TRP A 71 3.56 10.31 13.42
C TRP A 71 3.75 9.66 12.05
N GLU A 72 4.62 10.21 11.21
CA GLU A 72 4.93 9.66 9.88
C GLU A 72 5.55 8.25 9.99
N CYS A 73 6.40 8.05 10.99
CA CYS A 73 6.95 6.72 11.26
C CYS A 73 5.87 5.69 11.58
N ASN A 74 4.83 6.09 12.31
CA ASN A 74 3.72 5.21 12.65
C ASN A 74 2.86 4.90 11.42
N VAL A 75 2.55 5.91 10.60
CA VAL A 75 1.79 5.73 9.34
C VAL A 75 2.50 4.76 8.41
N ILE A 76 3.80 4.95 8.17
CA ILE A 76 4.61 4.05 7.34
C ILE A 76 4.62 2.63 7.93
N SER A 77 4.71 2.50 9.26
CA SER A 77 4.71 1.19 9.92
C SER A 77 3.37 0.48 9.76
N GLU A 78 2.26 1.20 9.85
CA GLU A 78 0.91 0.66 9.68
C GLU A 78 0.68 0.20 8.24
N ILE A 79 1.10 1.00 7.25
CA ILE A 79 1.05 0.61 5.84
C ILE A 79 1.88 -0.65 5.60
N MET A 80 3.11 -0.72 6.11
CA MET A 80 3.97 -1.89 5.94
C MET A 80 3.40 -3.14 6.62
N ASP A 81 2.78 -3.00 7.79
CA ASP A 81 2.25 -4.13 8.54
C ASP A 81 0.91 -4.66 7.97
N HIS A 82 0.05 -3.77 7.41
CA HIS A 82 -1.29 -4.15 6.95
C HIS A 82 -1.42 -4.30 5.43
N LYS A 83 -0.70 -3.49 4.65
CA LYS A 83 -0.87 -3.41 3.18
C LYS A 83 0.21 -4.16 2.41
N MET A 84 1.37 -4.43 3.00
CA MET A 84 2.52 -5.05 2.33
C MET A 84 2.74 -6.50 2.79
N THR A 85 2.01 -7.43 2.17
CA THR A 85 2.05 -8.87 2.52
C THR A 85 3.37 -9.57 2.16
N ASP A 86 4.13 -9.02 1.21
CA ASP A 86 5.41 -9.59 0.77
C ASP A 86 6.56 -9.35 1.77
N TYR A 87 6.33 -8.55 2.81
CA TYR A 87 7.35 -8.13 3.77
C TYR A 87 6.98 -8.57 5.19
N LYS A 88 7.92 -9.20 5.89
CA LYS A 88 7.75 -9.65 7.27
C LYS A 88 8.55 -8.77 8.22
N LYS A 89 7.87 -8.27 9.25
CA LYS A 89 8.48 -7.47 10.31
C LYS A 89 9.58 -8.23 11.04
N ILE A 90 10.74 -7.59 11.21
CA ILE A 90 11.88 -8.07 11.99
C ILE A 90 12.22 -7.09 13.11
N SER A 91 12.90 -7.57 14.14
CA SER A 91 13.23 -6.76 15.33
C SER A 91 14.20 -5.63 15.01
N SER A 92 15.32 -5.93 14.36
CA SER A 92 16.29 -4.94 13.93
C SER A 92 17.14 -5.43 12.77
N HIS A 93 17.58 -4.49 11.94
CA HIS A 93 18.54 -4.69 10.86
C HIS A 93 19.51 -3.50 10.80
N ARG A 94 20.77 -3.76 10.42
CA ARG A 94 21.80 -2.72 10.28
C ARG A 94 21.93 -2.30 8.83
N PHE A 95 21.45 -1.11 8.52
CA PHE A 95 21.59 -0.48 7.21
C PHE A 95 22.91 0.30 7.13
N LYS A 96 23.50 0.36 5.92
CA LYS A 96 24.74 1.11 5.67
C LYS A 96 24.54 2.61 5.89
N GLU A 97 23.45 3.17 5.37
CA GLU A 97 23.16 4.61 5.43
C GLU A 97 22.39 5.01 6.71
N TYR A 98 21.50 4.14 7.21
CA TYR A 98 20.56 4.48 8.29
C TYR A 98 20.92 3.89 9.67
N GLY A 99 21.99 3.11 9.75
CA GLY A 99 22.39 2.40 10.98
C GLY A 99 21.42 1.30 11.39
N THR A 100 21.37 0.99 12.69
CA THR A 100 20.47 -0.04 13.22
C THR A 100 19.05 0.50 13.37
N GLN A 101 18.09 -0.09 12.65
CA GLN A 101 16.68 0.29 12.68
C GLN A 101 15.78 -0.95 12.75
N ARG A 102 14.53 -0.78 13.21
CA ARG A 102 13.47 -1.77 12.99
C ARG A 102 13.20 -1.87 11.49
N ALA A 103 12.93 -3.07 11.01
CA ALA A 103 12.89 -3.31 9.57
C ALA A 103 11.86 -4.38 9.21
N TRP A 104 11.62 -4.50 7.92
CA TRP A 104 10.90 -5.61 7.31
C TRP A 104 11.82 -6.32 6.33
N LYS A 105 11.70 -7.64 6.28
CA LYS A 105 12.43 -8.50 5.36
C LYS A 105 11.46 -9.04 4.31
N ARG A 106 11.84 -8.97 3.05
CA ARG A 106 11.07 -9.59 1.95
C ARG A 106 10.99 -11.10 2.16
N VAL A 107 9.78 -11.66 2.07
CA VAL A 107 9.51 -13.11 2.25
C VAL A 107 9.45 -13.81 0.89
N ASN A 108 8.92 -13.14 -0.12
CA ASN A 108 8.78 -13.69 -1.46
C ASN A 108 9.90 -13.18 -2.37
N GLU A 109 10.62 -14.11 -3.01
CA GLU A 109 11.48 -13.75 -4.14
C GLU A 109 10.61 -13.26 -5.31
N PRO A 110 11.06 -12.25 -6.07
CA PRO A 110 10.31 -11.80 -7.24
C PRO A 110 10.24 -12.96 -8.23
N VAL A 111 9.08 -13.60 -8.32
CA VAL A 111 8.82 -14.60 -9.36
C VAL A 111 8.71 -13.82 -10.67
N PHE A 112 9.74 -13.91 -11.50
CA PHE A 112 9.66 -13.44 -12.87
C PHE A 112 8.52 -14.22 -13.53
N ARG A 113 7.40 -13.55 -13.82
CA ARG A 113 6.33 -14.18 -14.58
C ARG A 113 6.80 -14.16 -16.03
N ASP A 114 7.12 -15.34 -16.57
CA ASP A 114 7.36 -15.49 -17.99
C ASP A 114 6.19 -14.89 -18.78
N ILE A 115 6.49 -14.31 -19.94
CA ILE A 115 5.46 -13.80 -20.84
C ILE A 115 4.52 -14.98 -21.15
N PRO A 116 3.19 -14.82 -20.98
CA PRO A 116 2.25 -15.86 -21.34
C PRO A 116 2.48 -16.32 -22.78
N ILE A 117 2.66 -17.63 -22.97
CA ILE A 117 2.91 -18.23 -24.29
C ILE A 117 1.79 -17.79 -25.25
N GLY A 118 2.14 -17.01 -26.27
CA GLY A 118 1.20 -16.46 -27.25
C GLY A 118 1.02 -14.94 -27.26
N MET A 119 1.47 -14.21 -26.23
CA MET A 119 1.51 -12.73 -26.24
C MET A 119 2.79 -12.15 -26.84
N GLU A 120 3.78 -12.99 -27.17
CA GLU A 120 5.07 -12.57 -27.73
C GLU A 120 4.94 -11.78 -29.05
N SER A 121 3.91 -12.05 -29.85
CA SER A 121 3.67 -11.38 -31.13
C SER A 121 3.04 -9.99 -31.01
N GLU A 122 2.41 -9.68 -29.87
CA GLU A 122 1.81 -8.36 -29.60
C GLU A 122 2.82 -7.39 -28.99
N ILE A 123 3.99 -7.90 -28.61
CA ILE A 123 5.06 -7.15 -27.99
C ILE A 123 5.96 -6.56 -29.09
N PRO A 124 5.95 -5.23 -29.32
CA PRO A 124 6.63 -4.61 -30.46
C PRO A 124 8.16 -4.78 -30.46
N PHE A 125 8.74 -5.10 -29.29
CA PHE A 125 10.17 -5.27 -29.09
C PHE A 125 10.64 -6.73 -29.22
N LEU A 126 9.73 -7.70 -29.35
CA LEU A 126 10.05 -9.14 -29.53
C LEU A 126 9.78 -9.65 -30.95
N THR A 127 9.08 -8.88 -31.78
CA THR A 127 8.91 -9.16 -33.20
C THR A 127 10.23 -8.93 -33.93
N LYS A 128 11.04 -9.99 -34.07
CA LYS A 128 12.20 -9.98 -34.96
C LYS A 128 11.72 -9.68 -36.38
N THR A 129 12.26 -8.62 -36.97
CA THR A 129 12.13 -8.30 -38.40
C THR A 129 12.68 -9.43 -39.25
#